data_AF-A0A453J8F9-F1
#
_entry.id   AF-A0A453J8F9-F1
#
_cell.length_a   1.000
_cell.length_b   1.000
_cell.length_c   1.000
_cell.angle_alpha   90.00
_cell.angle_beta   90.00
_cell.angle_gamma   90.00
#
_symmetry.space_group_name_H-M   'P 1'
#
loop_
_entity.id
_entity.type
_entity.pdbx_description
1 polymer ?
#
loop_
_entity_poly.entity_id
_entity_poly.type
_entity_poly.pdbx_seq_one_letter_code
_entity_poly.pdbx_strand_id
1 'polypeptide(L)'
;MQAYFSSWGQEGIVDLKHELEQVLMFISSRFLLGYEVREMMLEEVSSLFHELENGLNFFSFLFPYIPTPTNRRRDKAHIRLKEIFTTTIRSRRSSGRVQEDALQRLMNSKYKDGRSASEAEICGMIIALIFAGKHPSSSTSIWTGAFMLSNTKFLIAAVEEQKHIISKYKNQIGYDAFSEMDTLHRCIKEALRMHTPAQMLARKAHKKFKVQTKEGKEYDIPEGHNIVIPTALNNKLAHVYNDPHAYDPDRFGPGREEDKVGGKYSFTTFGGGRHVCSGMALAYLQIKVIWSHLLRNFELKLISPFPKVDVSKVGQEPKGKVMISYNRRQLQCY
;
A
#
# COMPACT_ATOMS: atom_id res chain seq x y z
N MET A 1 -2.82 -1.06 -16.39
CA MET A 1 -1.63 -1.93 -16.54
C MET A 1 -1.16 -1.95 -17.98
N GLN A 2 -1.78 -2.72 -18.89
CA GLN A 2 -1.36 -2.76 -20.31
C GLN A 2 -1.27 -1.37 -20.95
N ALA A 3 -2.30 -0.54 -20.79
CA ALA A 3 -2.31 0.84 -21.32
C ALA A 3 -1.28 1.78 -20.67
N TYR A 4 -0.83 1.49 -19.45
CA TYR A 4 0.19 2.32 -18.78
C TYR A 4 1.59 1.91 -19.24
N PHE A 5 1.89 0.61 -19.22
CA PHE A 5 3.18 0.07 -19.63
C PHE A 5 3.32 -0.15 -21.15
N SER A 6 2.34 0.25 -21.96
CA SER A 6 2.50 0.30 -23.42
C SER A 6 3.40 1.45 -23.87
N SER A 7 3.58 2.46 -23.04
CA SER A 7 4.53 3.56 -23.28
C SER A 7 5.99 3.13 -23.13
N TRP A 8 6.25 2.05 -22.37
CA TRP A 8 7.59 1.47 -22.29
C TRP A 8 7.96 0.88 -23.64
N GLY A 9 9.17 1.15 -24.12
CA GLY A 9 9.66 0.65 -25.40
C GLY A 9 9.99 -0.85 -25.37
N GLN A 10 10.88 -1.26 -26.27
CA GLN A 10 11.43 -2.61 -26.28
C GLN A 10 12.48 -2.80 -25.18
N GLU A 11 13.25 -1.76 -24.87
CA GLU A 11 14.24 -1.73 -23.80
C GLU A 11 14.37 -0.32 -23.24
N GLY A 12 14.92 -0.18 -22.02
CA GLY A 12 15.17 1.15 -21.45
C GLY A 12 15.55 1.14 -19.97
N ILE A 13 15.66 2.34 -19.42
CA ILE A 13 15.95 2.61 -18.00
C ILE A 13 14.88 3.54 -17.44
N VAL A 14 14.34 3.20 -16.27
CA VAL A 14 13.30 4.00 -15.60
C VAL A 14 13.56 4.08 -14.10
N ASP A 15 12.96 5.09 -13.47
CA ASP A 15 12.85 5.16 -12.02
C ASP A 15 11.63 4.36 -11.55
N LEU A 16 11.87 3.17 -11.01
CA LEU A 16 10.83 2.26 -10.51
C LEU A 16 9.94 2.94 -9.46
N LYS A 17 10.50 3.85 -8.64
CA LYS A 17 9.72 4.59 -7.64
C LYS A 17 8.65 5.44 -8.32
N HIS A 18 9.05 6.24 -9.30
CA HIS A 18 8.13 7.09 -10.06
C HIS A 18 7.04 6.27 -10.76
N GLU A 19 7.43 5.21 -11.47
CA GLU A 19 6.51 4.38 -12.25
C GLU A 19 5.47 3.66 -11.37
N LEU A 20 5.89 3.16 -10.21
CA LEU A 20 4.98 2.50 -9.26
C LEU A 20 4.03 3.49 -8.59
N GLU A 21 4.49 4.70 -8.24
CA GLU A 21 3.64 5.75 -7.66
C GLU A 21 2.56 6.24 -8.65
N GLN A 22 2.90 6.35 -9.93
CA GLN A 22 1.99 6.77 -11.00
C GLN A 22 0.97 5.67 -11.33
N VAL A 23 1.41 4.42 -11.53
CA VAL A 23 0.49 3.33 -11.85
C VAL A 23 -0.48 3.04 -10.71
N LEU A 24 -0.05 3.16 -9.45
CA LEU A 24 -0.94 3.01 -8.30
C LEU A 24 -1.93 4.16 -8.18
N MET A 25 -1.54 5.38 -8.53
CA MET A 25 -2.47 6.50 -8.62
C MET A 25 -3.54 6.23 -9.69
N PHE A 26 -3.12 5.75 -10.85
CA PHE A 26 -4.02 5.41 -11.95
C PHE A 26 -4.98 4.28 -11.60
N ILE A 27 -4.50 3.23 -10.92
CA ILE A 27 -5.35 2.13 -10.43
C ILE A 27 -6.32 2.66 -9.37
N SER A 28 -5.83 3.41 -8.37
CA SER A 28 -6.64 3.96 -7.28
C SER A 28 -7.73 4.89 -7.77
N SER A 29 -7.44 5.79 -8.71
CA SER A 29 -8.44 6.68 -9.29
C SER A 29 -9.54 5.90 -10.01
N ARG A 30 -9.21 4.83 -10.74
CA ARG A 30 -10.18 4.00 -11.46
C ARG A 30 -11.26 3.41 -10.56
N PHE A 31 -10.89 2.76 -9.44
CA PHE A 31 -11.87 2.05 -8.60
C PHE A 31 -12.39 2.87 -7.42
N LEU A 32 -11.70 3.94 -7.00
CA LEU A 32 -12.16 4.80 -5.91
C LEU A 32 -12.98 6.00 -6.40
N LEU A 33 -12.58 6.62 -7.51
CA LEU A 33 -13.09 7.93 -7.95
C LEU A 33 -14.00 7.89 -9.18
N GLY A 34 -13.99 6.77 -9.91
CA GLY A 34 -14.77 6.62 -11.13
C GLY A 34 -14.13 7.26 -12.36
N TYR A 35 -14.88 7.24 -13.47
CA TYR A 35 -14.41 7.72 -14.78
C TYR A 35 -14.12 9.23 -14.80
N GLU A 36 -14.94 10.02 -14.11
CA GLU A 36 -14.95 11.48 -14.18
C GLU A 36 -13.62 12.11 -13.72
N VAL A 37 -13.11 11.66 -12.57
CA VAL A 37 -11.85 12.18 -12.03
C VAL A 37 -10.65 11.64 -12.81
N ARG A 38 -10.73 10.40 -13.30
CA ARG A 38 -9.63 9.78 -14.05
C ARG A 38 -9.36 10.48 -15.38
N GLU A 39 -10.40 10.78 -16.16
CA GLU A 39 -10.19 11.30 -17.52
C GLU A 39 -10.02 12.81 -17.55
N MET A 40 -10.59 13.53 -16.58
CA MET A 40 -10.64 15.00 -16.63
C MET A 40 -9.66 15.70 -15.68
N MET A 41 -9.26 15.05 -14.58
CA MET A 41 -8.56 15.74 -13.48
C MET A 41 -7.45 14.90 -12.82
N LEU A 42 -6.98 13.81 -13.44
CA LEU A 42 -6.05 12.89 -12.79
C LEU A 42 -4.73 13.55 -12.40
N GLU A 43 -4.16 14.39 -13.27
CA GLU A 43 -2.91 15.09 -13.00
C GLU A 43 -3.06 16.09 -11.84
N GLU A 44 -4.12 16.90 -11.86
CA GLU A 44 -4.42 17.85 -10.79
C GLU A 44 -4.62 17.11 -9.46
N VAL A 45 -5.45 16.08 -9.44
CA VAL A 45 -5.72 15.29 -8.24
C VAL A 45 -4.45 14.59 -7.73
N SER A 46 -3.62 14.06 -8.63
CA SER A 46 -2.33 13.45 -8.25
C SER A 46 -1.40 14.47 -7.58
N SER A 47 -1.29 15.68 -8.15
CA SER A 47 -0.51 16.78 -7.57
C SER A 47 -1.04 17.21 -6.19
N LEU A 48 -2.36 17.30 -6.03
CA LEU A 48 -2.98 17.64 -4.76
C LEU A 48 -2.73 16.57 -3.68
N PHE A 49 -2.81 15.28 -4.03
CA PHE A 49 -2.45 14.20 -3.11
C PHE A 49 -0.96 14.22 -2.75
N HIS A 50 -0.08 14.59 -3.68
CA HIS A 50 1.34 14.77 -3.40
C HIS A 50 1.58 15.88 -2.34
N GLU A 51 0.84 17.00 -2.40
CA GLU A 51 0.92 18.02 -1.35
C GLU A 51 0.39 17.54 0.00
N LEU A 52 -0.65 16.69 0.02
CA LEU A 52 -1.10 16.04 1.26
C LEU A 52 -0.02 15.12 1.84
N GLU A 53 0.65 14.32 1.00
CA GLU A 53 1.74 13.42 1.38
C GLU A 53 2.98 14.18 1.89
N ASN A 54 3.31 15.31 1.28
CA ASN A 54 4.39 16.18 1.76
C ASN A 54 4.10 16.79 3.15
N GLY A 55 2.82 16.88 3.52
CA GLY A 55 2.36 17.21 4.86
C GLY A 55 2.69 16.17 5.94
N LEU A 56 3.16 14.96 5.58
CA LEU A 56 3.49 13.87 6.52
C LEU A 56 4.95 13.86 6.98
N ASN A 57 5.58 15.01 7.06
CA ASN A 57 6.89 15.12 7.69
C ASN A 57 6.75 15.12 9.22
N PHE A 58 7.83 14.76 9.90
CA PHE A 58 7.84 14.62 11.37
C PHE A 58 7.40 15.91 12.10
N PHE A 59 7.81 17.08 11.60
CA PHE A 59 7.45 18.37 12.21
C PHE A 59 5.96 18.66 12.09
N SER A 60 5.38 18.48 10.89
CA SER A 60 3.94 18.64 10.64
C SER A 60 3.09 17.64 11.43
N PHE A 61 3.62 16.45 11.73
CA PHE A 61 2.92 15.47 12.57
C PHE A 61 2.82 15.94 14.04
N LEU A 62 3.91 16.48 14.60
CA LEU A 62 3.91 16.99 15.97
C LEU A 62 3.17 18.34 16.12
N PHE A 63 3.24 19.17 15.08
CA PHE A 63 2.69 20.53 15.09
C PHE A 63 1.78 20.78 13.87
N PRO A 64 0.62 20.11 13.79
CA PRO A 64 -0.21 20.11 12.58
C PRO A 64 -0.86 21.45 12.23
N TYR A 65 -0.94 22.37 13.20
CA TYR A 65 -1.60 23.67 13.06
C TYR A 65 -0.62 24.85 12.93
N ILE A 66 0.70 24.62 12.99
CA ILE A 66 1.66 25.69 12.75
C ILE A 66 1.58 26.10 11.27
N PRO A 67 1.51 27.40 10.94
CA PRO A 67 1.31 27.87 9.57
C PRO A 67 2.60 27.82 8.73
N THR A 68 3.30 26.69 8.73
CA THR A 68 4.46 26.46 7.86
C THR A 68 4.05 26.45 6.38
N PRO A 69 4.97 26.73 5.44
CA PRO A 69 4.67 26.64 4.00
C PRO A 69 4.08 25.27 3.61
N THR A 70 4.60 24.18 4.18
CA THR A 70 4.12 22.82 3.94
C THR A 70 2.69 22.61 4.45
N ASN A 71 2.37 23.04 5.68
CA ASN A 71 1.02 22.91 6.23
C ASN A 71 0.02 23.76 5.44
N ARG A 72 0.41 24.97 5.02
CA ARG A 72 -0.43 25.83 4.16
C ARG A 72 -0.72 25.19 2.80
N ARG A 73 0.27 24.54 2.17
CA ARG A 73 0.05 23.82 0.90
C ARG A 73 -0.86 22.60 1.10
N ARG A 74 -0.64 21.81 2.16
CA ARG A 74 -1.53 20.70 2.55
C ARG A 74 -2.98 21.18 2.71
N ASP A 75 -3.21 22.27 3.44
CA ASP A 75 -4.55 22.77 3.73
C ASP A 75 -5.25 23.28 2.45
N LYS A 76 -4.52 24.01 1.60
CA LYS A 76 -5.02 24.41 0.26
C LYS A 76 -5.37 23.20 -0.60
N ALA A 77 -4.50 22.18 -0.62
CA ALA A 77 -4.74 20.96 -1.38
C ALA A 77 -5.98 20.20 -0.87
N HIS A 78 -6.18 20.16 0.45
CA HIS A 78 -7.35 19.55 1.06
C HIS A 78 -8.66 20.26 0.67
N ILE A 79 -8.66 21.60 0.70
CA ILE A 79 -9.81 22.41 0.27
C ILE A 79 -10.13 22.14 -1.20
N ARG A 80 -9.11 22.17 -2.07
CA ARG A 80 -9.29 21.93 -3.51
C ARG A 80 -9.80 20.53 -3.82
N LEU A 81 -9.27 19.50 -3.16
CA LEU A 81 -9.77 18.12 -3.30
C LEU A 81 -11.24 18.01 -2.88
N LYS A 82 -11.62 18.67 -1.78
CA LYS A 82 -13.01 18.71 -1.33
C LYS A 82 -13.93 19.35 -2.36
N GLU A 83 -13.51 20.44 -3.00
CA GLU A 83 -14.27 21.09 -4.08
C GLU A 83 -14.47 20.17 -5.29
N ILE A 84 -13.40 19.52 -5.75
CA ILE A 84 -13.44 18.59 -6.88
C ILE A 84 -14.43 17.47 -6.58
N PHE A 85 -14.28 16.78 -5.45
CA PHE A 85 -15.15 15.64 -5.12
C PHE A 85 -16.59 16.05 -4.86
N THR A 86 -16.83 17.22 -4.25
CA THR A 86 -18.19 17.75 -4.07
C THR A 86 -18.85 18.00 -5.42
N THR A 87 -18.12 18.59 -6.37
CA THR A 87 -18.61 18.84 -7.73
C THR A 87 -18.92 17.52 -8.45
N THR A 88 -18.04 16.52 -8.35
CA THR A 88 -18.26 15.18 -8.91
C THR A 88 -19.51 14.52 -8.33
N ILE A 89 -19.68 14.54 -6.99
CA ILE A 89 -20.86 13.97 -6.32
C ILE A 89 -22.15 14.62 -6.82
N ARG A 90 -22.19 15.96 -6.90
CA ARG A 90 -23.36 16.70 -7.37
C ARG A 90 -23.69 16.40 -8.83
N SER A 91 -22.67 16.40 -9.69
CA SER A 91 -22.83 16.07 -11.11
C SER A 91 -23.36 14.65 -11.32
N ARG A 92 -22.89 13.68 -10.51
CA ARG A 92 -23.36 12.31 -10.60
C ARG A 92 -24.80 12.16 -10.11
N ARG A 93 -25.17 12.85 -9.01
CA ARG A 93 -26.56 12.90 -8.53
C ARG A 93 -27.51 13.51 -9.56
N SER A 94 -27.12 14.61 -10.21
CA SER A 94 -28.00 15.28 -11.19
C SER A 94 -28.11 14.51 -12.51
N SER A 95 -27.05 13.83 -12.95
CA SER A 95 -27.07 13.05 -14.19
C SER A 95 -27.71 11.68 -14.07
N GLY A 96 -27.99 11.19 -12.85
CA GLY A 96 -28.55 9.86 -12.62
C GLY A 96 -27.62 8.70 -13.01
N ARG A 97 -26.34 8.99 -13.32
CA ARG A 97 -25.36 7.96 -13.71
C ARG A 97 -24.96 7.13 -12.50
N VAL A 98 -25.02 5.81 -12.65
CA VAL A 98 -24.57 4.84 -11.65
C VAL A 98 -23.31 4.17 -12.15
N GLN A 99 -22.27 4.14 -11.32
CA GLN A 99 -21.01 3.43 -11.62
C GLN A 99 -20.68 2.46 -10.49
N GLU A 100 -20.01 1.36 -10.83
CA GLU A 100 -19.52 0.37 -9.86
C GLU A 100 -18.16 0.81 -9.29
N ASP A 101 -18.17 1.83 -8.43
CA ASP A 101 -16.98 2.37 -7.75
C ASP A 101 -17.24 2.70 -6.27
N ALA A 102 -16.16 2.99 -5.52
CA ALA A 102 -16.28 3.30 -4.09
C ALA A 102 -17.07 4.59 -3.83
N LEU A 103 -16.98 5.58 -4.71
CA LEU A 103 -17.73 6.82 -4.61
C LEU A 103 -19.24 6.57 -4.66
N GLN A 104 -19.72 5.80 -5.63
CA GLN A 104 -21.13 5.43 -5.74
C GLN A 104 -21.59 4.64 -4.52
N ARG A 105 -20.77 3.69 -4.05
CA ARG A 105 -21.09 2.89 -2.86
C ARG A 105 -21.24 3.77 -1.62
N LEU A 106 -20.37 4.76 -1.43
CA LEU A 106 -20.47 5.72 -0.34
C LEU A 106 -21.70 6.64 -0.50
N MET A 107 -21.99 7.10 -1.72
CA MET A 107 -23.20 7.90 -2.00
C MET A 107 -24.50 7.15 -1.69
N ASN A 108 -24.52 5.84 -1.92
CA ASN A 108 -25.67 4.97 -1.67
C ASN A 108 -25.72 4.44 -0.23
N SER A 109 -24.65 4.63 0.55
CA SER A 109 -24.56 4.09 1.90
C SER A 109 -25.46 4.85 2.89
N LYS A 110 -26.00 4.11 3.85
CA LYS A 110 -26.76 4.65 4.98
C LYS A 110 -26.13 4.19 6.29
N TYR A 111 -26.17 5.08 7.27
CA TYR A 111 -25.87 4.76 8.66
C TYR A 111 -26.97 3.85 9.25
N LYS A 112 -26.69 3.26 10.41
CA LYS A 112 -27.62 2.33 11.09
C LYS A 112 -28.94 2.98 11.51
N ASP A 113 -28.93 4.30 11.71
CA ASP A 113 -30.10 5.13 12.00
C ASP A 113 -30.90 5.51 10.73
N GLY A 114 -30.47 5.04 9.54
CA GLY A 114 -31.11 5.33 8.25
C GLY A 114 -30.62 6.61 7.58
N ARG A 115 -29.77 7.42 8.23
CA ARG A 115 -29.23 8.66 7.68
C ARG A 115 -28.28 8.38 6.52
N SER A 116 -28.41 9.11 5.42
CA SER A 116 -27.42 9.07 4.33
C SER A 116 -26.15 9.85 4.70
N ALA A 117 -25.00 9.43 4.17
CA ALA A 117 -23.77 10.19 4.31
C ALA A 117 -23.88 11.58 3.63
N SER A 118 -23.45 12.62 4.34
CA SER A 118 -23.36 13.97 3.80
C SER A 118 -22.24 14.07 2.76
N GLU A 119 -22.31 15.08 1.90
CA GLU A 119 -21.26 15.34 0.88
C GLU A 119 -19.88 15.49 1.54
N ALA A 120 -19.81 16.19 2.69
CA ALA A 120 -18.56 16.37 3.43
C ALA A 120 -18.01 15.05 3.99
N GLU A 121 -18.87 14.18 4.53
CA GLU A 121 -18.47 12.84 5.01
C GLU A 121 -17.95 11.98 3.86
N ILE A 122 -18.65 11.97 2.70
CA ILE A 122 -18.24 11.21 1.52
C ILE A 122 -16.88 11.71 1.00
N CYS A 123 -16.71 13.02 0.83
CA CYS A 123 -15.44 13.60 0.39
C CYS A 123 -14.29 13.25 1.35
N GLY A 124 -14.51 13.38 2.67
CA GLY A 124 -13.51 13.02 3.68
C GLY A 124 -13.12 11.55 3.62
N MET A 125 -14.10 10.65 3.48
CA MET A 125 -13.85 9.21 3.35
C MET A 125 -13.09 8.87 2.07
N ILE A 126 -13.41 9.47 0.93
CA ILE A 126 -12.70 9.25 -0.33
C ILE A 126 -11.25 9.71 -0.25
N ILE A 127 -11.00 10.92 0.28
CA ILE A 127 -9.64 11.43 0.48
C ILE A 127 -8.86 10.46 1.39
N ALA A 128 -9.46 10.02 2.48
CA ALA A 128 -8.84 9.07 3.40
C ALA A 128 -8.54 7.72 2.75
N LEU A 129 -9.45 7.18 1.94
CA LEU A 129 -9.27 5.89 1.24
C LEU A 129 -8.11 5.95 0.23
N ILE A 130 -8.02 7.02 -0.57
CA ILE A 130 -6.94 7.18 -1.55
C ILE A 130 -5.60 7.33 -0.84
N PHE A 131 -5.56 8.20 0.17
CA PHE A 131 -4.36 8.41 0.96
C PHE A 131 -3.88 7.12 1.64
N ALA A 132 -4.80 6.37 2.27
CA ALA A 132 -4.49 5.12 2.94
C ALA A 132 -4.12 3.99 1.96
N GLY A 133 -4.64 4.00 0.73
CA GLY A 133 -4.40 2.97 -0.27
C GLY A 133 -3.17 3.20 -1.14
N LYS A 134 -2.88 4.46 -1.51
CA LYS A 134 -1.79 4.81 -2.44
C LYS A 134 -0.43 4.68 -1.78
N HIS A 135 -0.19 5.49 -0.74
CA HIS A 135 1.15 5.67 -0.21
C HIS A 135 1.78 4.38 0.35
N PRO A 136 1.09 3.59 1.20
CA PRO A 136 1.64 2.32 1.70
C PRO A 136 1.87 1.29 0.59
N SER A 137 0.96 1.21 -0.39
CA SER A 137 1.06 0.25 -1.50
C SER A 137 2.21 0.61 -2.43
N SER A 138 2.48 1.90 -2.67
CA SER A 138 3.62 2.36 -3.47
C SER A 138 4.93 1.98 -2.80
N SER A 139 5.12 2.38 -1.55
CA SER A 139 6.33 2.05 -0.79
C SER A 139 6.57 0.53 -0.73
N THR A 140 5.53 -0.24 -0.43
CA THR A 140 5.62 -1.71 -0.39
C THR A 140 5.96 -2.31 -1.75
N SER A 141 5.37 -1.81 -2.83
CA SER A 141 5.66 -2.28 -4.18
C SER A 141 7.12 -2.04 -4.55
N ILE A 142 7.67 -0.86 -4.19
CA ILE A 142 9.06 -0.51 -4.48
C ILE A 142 10.01 -1.39 -3.68
N TRP A 143 9.77 -1.58 -2.37
CA TRP A 143 10.59 -2.48 -1.56
C TRP A 143 10.53 -3.93 -2.03
N THR A 144 9.34 -4.40 -2.42
CA THR A 144 9.17 -5.74 -3.02
C THR A 144 10.06 -5.87 -4.26
N GLY A 145 10.06 -4.87 -5.14
CA GLY A 145 10.93 -4.83 -6.31
C GLY A 145 12.40 -4.80 -5.98
N ALA A 146 12.82 -3.88 -5.11
CA ALA A 146 14.22 -3.73 -4.72
C ALA A 146 14.79 -5.03 -4.15
N PHE A 147 14.07 -5.69 -3.24
CA PHE A 147 14.51 -6.96 -2.67
C PHE A 147 14.49 -8.11 -3.67
N MET A 148 13.38 -8.27 -4.41
CA MET A 148 13.23 -9.36 -5.36
C MET A 148 14.25 -9.26 -6.50
N LEU A 149 14.45 -8.07 -7.07
CA LEU A 149 15.43 -7.85 -8.15
C LEU A 149 16.88 -7.97 -7.67
N SER A 150 17.15 -7.78 -6.37
CA SER A 150 18.47 -7.99 -5.77
C SER A 150 18.71 -9.44 -5.31
N ASN A 151 17.70 -10.31 -5.43
CA ASN A 151 17.80 -11.71 -4.99
C ASN A 151 17.38 -12.67 -6.12
N THR A 152 18.39 -13.21 -6.81
CA THR A 152 18.22 -14.08 -7.97
C THR A 152 17.33 -15.30 -7.68
N LYS A 153 17.45 -15.90 -6.49
CA LYS A 153 16.63 -17.06 -6.08
C LYS A 153 15.13 -16.73 -6.13
N PHE A 154 14.73 -15.64 -5.47
CA PHE A 154 13.32 -15.25 -5.39
C PHE A 154 12.80 -14.63 -6.69
N LEU A 155 13.66 -13.94 -7.46
CA LEU A 155 13.29 -13.46 -8.79
C LEU A 155 12.97 -14.62 -9.74
N ILE A 156 13.83 -15.65 -9.78
CA ILE A 156 13.59 -16.84 -10.61
C ILE A 156 12.30 -17.52 -10.18
N ALA A 157 12.14 -17.78 -8.88
CA ALA A 157 10.94 -18.43 -8.36
C ALA A 157 9.65 -17.65 -8.69
N ALA A 158 9.67 -16.32 -8.56
CA ALA A 158 8.51 -15.49 -8.92
C ALA A 158 8.23 -15.51 -10.43
N VAL A 159 9.25 -15.55 -11.29
CA VAL A 159 9.07 -15.67 -12.75
C VAL A 159 8.52 -17.04 -13.14
N GLU A 160 9.03 -18.13 -12.54
CA GLU A 160 8.51 -19.48 -12.77
C GLU A 160 7.05 -19.62 -12.31
N GLU A 161 6.68 -19.02 -11.17
CA GLU A 161 5.29 -18.92 -10.75
C GLU A 161 4.42 -18.24 -11.82
N GLN A 162 4.89 -17.15 -12.43
CA GLN A 162 4.13 -16.48 -13.49
C GLN A 162 3.98 -17.34 -14.75
N LYS A 163 4.98 -18.16 -15.10
CA LYS A 163 4.87 -19.13 -16.22
C LYS A 163 3.80 -20.18 -15.92
N HIS A 164 3.75 -20.71 -14.70
CA HIS A 164 2.73 -21.66 -14.28
C HIS A 164 1.32 -21.05 -14.34
N ILE A 165 1.15 -19.83 -13.83
CA ILE A 165 -0.13 -19.10 -13.88
C ILE A 165 -0.58 -18.87 -15.34
N ILE A 166 0.32 -18.47 -16.24
CA ILE A 166 -0.02 -18.32 -17.67
C ILE A 166 -0.38 -19.68 -18.28
N SER A 167 0.35 -20.75 -17.99
CA SER A 167 0.04 -22.09 -18.49
C SER A 167 -1.38 -22.53 -18.11
N LYS A 168 -1.79 -22.28 -16.86
CA LYS A 168 -3.10 -22.68 -16.33
C LYS A 168 -4.24 -21.78 -16.79
N TYR A 169 -4.07 -20.46 -16.72
CA TYR A 169 -5.13 -19.47 -16.96
C TYR A 169 -5.08 -18.82 -18.35
N LYS A 170 -4.03 -19.09 -19.13
CA LYS A 170 -3.75 -18.45 -20.43
C LYS A 170 -3.78 -16.92 -20.28
N ASN A 171 -4.63 -16.26 -21.06
CA ASN A 171 -4.84 -14.82 -21.03
C ASN A 171 -5.96 -14.36 -20.07
N GLN A 172 -6.64 -15.30 -19.39
CA GLN A 172 -7.77 -15.00 -18.49
C GLN A 172 -7.31 -14.91 -17.03
N ILE A 173 -6.39 -13.98 -16.76
CA ILE A 173 -5.85 -13.77 -15.40
C ILE A 173 -6.83 -12.89 -14.61
N GLY A 174 -7.75 -13.58 -13.94
CA GLY A 174 -8.73 -13.01 -13.01
C GLY A 174 -8.27 -13.10 -11.55
N TYR A 175 -9.21 -12.91 -10.64
CA TYR A 175 -8.98 -12.95 -9.19
C TYR A 175 -8.36 -14.28 -8.72
N ASP A 176 -8.83 -15.41 -9.26
CA ASP A 176 -8.36 -16.75 -8.88
C ASP A 176 -6.88 -16.97 -9.24
N ALA A 177 -6.41 -16.41 -10.35
CA ALA A 177 -5.00 -16.48 -10.70
C ALA A 177 -4.12 -15.74 -9.68
N PHE A 178 -4.61 -14.62 -9.11
CA PHE A 178 -3.86 -13.87 -8.10
C PHE A 178 -3.87 -14.54 -6.73
N SER A 179 -4.91 -15.31 -6.38
CA SER A 179 -4.95 -16.04 -5.11
C SER A 179 -3.92 -17.19 -5.08
N GLU A 180 -3.62 -17.79 -6.23
CA GLU A 180 -2.64 -18.88 -6.37
C GLU A 180 -1.16 -18.42 -6.42
N MET A 181 -0.89 -17.11 -6.52
CA MET A 181 0.48 -16.57 -6.48
C MET A 181 1.07 -16.56 -5.06
N ASP A 182 1.51 -17.71 -4.57
CA ASP A 182 2.09 -17.88 -3.23
C ASP A 182 3.49 -17.27 -3.10
N THR A 183 4.38 -17.53 -4.04
CA THR A 183 5.76 -17.01 -4.06
C THR A 183 5.74 -15.49 -4.06
N LEU A 184 4.99 -14.88 -4.97
CA LEU A 184 4.88 -13.42 -4.99
C LEU A 184 4.20 -12.89 -3.71
N HIS A 185 3.23 -13.60 -3.14
CA HIS A 185 2.64 -13.22 -1.85
C HIS A 185 3.69 -13.18 -0.73
N ARG A 186 4.53 -14.22 -0.63
CA ARG A 186 5.61 -14.31 0.36
C ARG A 186 6.67 -13.22 0.15
N CYS A 187 7.02 -12.92 -1.10
CA CYS A 187 7.92 -11.80 -1.43
C CYS A 187 7.38 -10.45 -0.94
N ILE A 188 6.09 -10.18 -1.15
CA ILE A 188 5.42 -8.96 -0.68
C ILE A 188 5.35 -8.94 0.85
N LYS A 189 4.99 -10.06 1.47
CA LYS A 189 4.87 -10.19 2.92
C LYS A 189 6.21 -9.95 3.62
N GLU A 190 7.31 -10.43 3.05
CA GLU A 190 8.65 -10.17 3.59
C GLU A 190 9.09 -8.72 3.43
N ALA A 191 8.77 -8.09 2.29
CA ALA A 191 9.02 -6.65 2.12
C ALA A 191 8.23 -5.83 3.16
N LEU A 192 6.96 -6.18 3.42
CA LEU A 192 6.13 -5.57 4.47
C LEU A 192 6.67 -5.78 5.89
N ARG A 193 7.26 -6.96 6.17
CA ARG A 193 7.89 -7.25 7.46
C ARG A 193 9.12 -6.37 7.67
N MET A 194 9.99 -6.29 6.67
CA MET A 194 11.24 -5.53 6.75
C MET A 194 11.03 -4.02 6.74
N HIS A 195 10.08 -3.56 5.92
CA HIS A 195 9.71 -2.15 5.73
C HIS A 195 8.22 -1.92 5.95
N THR A 196 7.84 -1.94 7.21
CA THR A 196 6.46 -1.71 7.65
C THR A 196 6.05 -0.25 7.43
N PRO A 197 5.04 0.06 6.58
CA PRO A 197 4.66 1.44 6.29
C PRO A 197 4.20 2.22 7.53
N ALA A 198 3.37 1.61 8.37
CA ALA A 198 2.94 2.16 9.64
C ALA A 198 3.84 1.65 10.77
N GLN A 199 4.99 2.28 11.00
CA GLN A 199 6.03 1.80 11.93
C GLN A 199 5.59 1.68 13.40
N MET A 200 4.62 2.52 13.80
CA MET A 200 4.14 2.62 15.17
C MET A 200 2.63 2.85 15.15
N LEU A 201 1.90 2.20 16.05
CA LEU A 201 0.48 2.43 16.28
C LEU A 201 0.30 2.98 17.69
N ALA A 202 -0.38 4.12 17.82
CA ALA A 202 -0.64 4.76 19.12
C ALA A 202 -2.10 4.58 19.55
N ARG A 203 -2.34 4.44 20.86
CA ARG A 203 -3.66 4.43 21.50
C ARG A 203 -3.60 5.22 22.80
N LYS A 204 -4.72 5.81 23.21
CA LYS A 204 -4.88 6.42 24.54
C LYS A 204 -5.68 5.48 25.43
N ALA A 205 -5.16 5.17 26.61
CA ALA A 205 -5.89 4.42 27.62
C ALA A 205 -7.00 5.30 28.21
N HIS A 206 -8.26 4.99 27.90
CA HIS A 206 -9.41 5.71 28.45
C HIS A 206 -9.92 5.14 29.77
N LYS A 207 -9.41 3.97 30.19
CA LYS A 207 -9.71 3.33 31.47
C LYS A 207 -8.46 2.57 31.91
N LYS A 208 -8.27 2.41 33.23
CA LYS A 208 -7.24 1.52 33.78
C LYS A 208 -7.50 0.07 33.32
N PHE A 209 -6.45 -0.61 32.88
CA PHE A 209 -6.51 -2.05 32.57
C PHE A 209 -5.16 -2.72 32.84
N LYS A 210 -5.14 -4.05 32.86
CA LYS A 210 -3.92 -4.84 33.07
C LYS A 210 -3.44 -5.47 31.78
N VAL A 211 -2.12 -5.62 31.65
CA VAL A 211 -1.47 -6.45 30.63
C VAL A 211 -0.62 -7.51 31.31
N GLN A 212 -0.63 -8.73 30.78
CA GLN A 212 0.19 -9.83 31.26
C GLN A 212 1.22 -10.20 30.19
N THR A 213 2.48 -10.38 30.58
CA THR A 213 3.53 -10.87 29.67
C THR A 213 3.43 -12.37 29.46
N LYS A 214 4.20 -12.90 28.50
CA LYS A 214 4.27 -14.34 28.23
C LYS A 214 4.79 -15.13 29.43
N GLU A 215 5.61 -14.51 30.27
CA GLU A 215 6.17 -15.06 31.51
C GLU A 215 5.23 -14.91 32.71
N GLY A 216 4.00 -14.42 32.50
CA GLY A 216 2.97 -14.30 33.53
C GLY A 216 3.03 -13.03 34.36
N LYS A 217 3.97 -12.12 34.11
CA LYS A 217 4.10 -10.87 34.86
C LYS A 217 3.00 -9.88 34.48
N GLU A 218 2.26 -9.38 35.47
CA GLU A 218 1.21 -8.39 35.26
C GLU A 218 1.73 -6.95 35.42
N TYR A 219 1.20 -6.05 34.60
CA TYR A 219 1.42 -4.61 34.70
C TYR A 219 0.08 -3.87 34.63
N ASP A 220 -0.10 -2.91 35.52
CA ASP A 220 -1.20 -1.96 35.47
C ASP A 220 -0.90 -0.85 34.47
N ILE A 221 -1.82 -0.58 33.56
CA ILE A 221 -1.79 0.56 32.63
C ILE A 221 -2.78 1.61 33.13
N PRO A 222 -2.33 2.77 33.63
CA PRO A 222 -3.20 3.83 34.11
C PRO A 222 -4.04 4.46 33.00
N GLU A 223 -5.17 5.04 33.38
CA GLU A 223 -5.94 5.92 32.51
C GLU A 223 -5.10 7.14 32.10
N GLY A 224 -5.30 7.63 30.88
CA GLY A 224 -4.61 8.78 30.31
C GLY A 224 -3.29 8.45 29.62
N HIS A 225 -2.68 7.29 29.88
CA HIS A 225 -1.42 6.88 29.26
C HIS A 225 -1.56 6.65 27.75
N ASN A 226 -0.53 7.07 27.00
CA ASN A 226 -0.38 6.70 25.60
C ASN A 226 0.34 5.36 25.49
N ILE A 227 -0.25 4.44 24.76
CA ILE A 227 0.30 3.12 24.45
C ILE A 227 0.79 3.15 23.02
N VAL A 228 2.03 2.73 22.82
CA VAL A 228 2.68 2.71 21.53
C VAL A 228 3.08 1.28 21.19
N ILE A 229 2.67 0.82 20.02
CA ILE A 229 2.96 -0.51 19.51
C ILE A 229 3.96 -0.36 18.35
N PRO A 230 5.25 -0.70 18.55
CA PRO A 230 6.28 -0.54 17.53
C PRO A 230 6.24 -1.72 16.55
N THR A 231 5.32 -1.69 15.58
CA THR A 231 5.13 -2.77 14.59
C THR A 231 6.42 -3.08 13.80
N ALA A 232 7.21 -2.05 13.45
CA ALA A 232 8.48 -2.23 12.76
C ALA A 232 9.53 -2.99 13.59
N LEU A 233 9.47 -2.90 14.92
CA LEU A 233 10.30 -3.67 15.84
C LEU A 233 9.74 -5.07 16.04
N ASN A 234 8.42 -5.19 16.25
CA ASN A 234 7.73 -6.47 16.45
C ASN A 234 7.99 -7.44 15.28
N ASN A 235 7.96 -6.90 14.06
CA ASN A 235 8.25 -7.63 12.83
C ASN A 235 9.73 -8.07 12.68
N LYS A 236 10.60 -7.75 13.64
CA LYS A 236 12.03 -8.08 13.65
C LYS A 236 12.47 -8.78 14.95
N LEU A 237 11.53 -9.24 15.76
CA LEU A 237 11.83 -9.97 17.00
C LEU A 237 12.47 -11.32 16.67
N ALA A 238 13.70 -11.54 17.12
CA ALA A 238 14.49 -12.75 16.82
C ALA A 238 13.88 -14.05 17.38
N HIS A 239 13.05 -13.97 18.42
CA HIS A 239 12.32 -15.14 18.95
C HIS A 239 11.09 -15.53 18.10
N VAL A 240 10.73 -14.69 17.12
CA VAL A 240 9.68 -14.98 16.14
C VAL A 240 10.31 -15.29 14.78
N TYR A 241 11.25 -14.45 14.35
CA TYR A 241 11.84 -14.52 13.00
C TYR A 241 13.32 -14.89 13.07
N ASN A 242 13.68 -16.01 12.45
CA ASN A 242 15.09 -16.41 12.33
C ASN A 242 15.82 -15.48 11.37
N ASP A 243 17.01 -15.01 11.75
CA ASP A 243 17.74 -13.97 11.01
C ASP A 243 16.82 -12.83 10.54
N PRO A 244 16.30 -12.01 11.49
CA PRO A 244 15.23 -11.06 11.22
C PRO A 244 15.65 -9.93 10.27
N HIS A 245 16.94 -9.79 9.97
CA HIS A 245 17.47 -8.76 9.10
C HIS A 245 17.71 -9.25 7.65
N ALA A 246 17.68 -10.56 7.42
CA ALA A 246 17.73 -11.12 6.06
C ALA A 246 16.37 -11.07 5.37
N TYR A 247 16.39 -10.74 4.07
CA TYR A 247 15.22 -10.87 3.20
C TYR A 247 15.04 -12.34 2.82
N ASP A 248 14.07 -12.98 3.46
CA ASP A 248 13.79 -14.40 3.28
C ASP A 248 12.28 -14.69 3.23
N PRO A 249 11.65 -14.55 2.05
CA PRO A 249 10.27 -14.98 1.80
C PRO A 249 9.94 -16.42 2.20
N ASP A 250 10.91 -17.34 2.24
CA ASP A 250 10.65 -18.74 2.61
C ASP A 250 10.22 -18.90 4.07
N ARG A 251 10.45 -17.89 4.93
CA ARG A 251 9.98 -17.89 6.32
C ARG A 251 8.46 -17.98 6.47
N PHE A 252 7.73 -17.55 5.45
CA PHE A 252 6.26 -17.63 5.42
C PHE A 252 5.74 -18.86 4.66
N GLY A 253 6.64 -19.68 4.11
CA GLY A 253 6.28 -20.87 3.35
C GLY A 253 5.96 -22.07 4.24
N PRO A 254 5.41 -23.14 3.63
CA PRO A 254 5.12 -24.40 4.32
C PRO A 254 6.34 -24.93 5.08
N GLY A 255 6.13 -25.40 6.31
CA GLY A 255 7.17 -25.97 7.17
C GLY A 255 7.91 -24.97 8.06
N ARG A 256 7.83 -23.66 7.77
CA ARG A 256 8.37 -22.60 8.66
C ARG A 256 7.27 -21.77 9.29
N GLU A 257 6.45 -21.11 8.46
CA GLU A 257 5.29 -20.32 8.87
C GLU A 257 5.55 -19.46 10.14
N GLU A 258 6.71 -18.79 10.18
CA GLU A 258 7.26 -18.21 11.42
C GLU A 258 6.31 -17.21 12.09
N ASP A 259 5.51 -16.49 11.30
CA ASP A 259 4.50 -15.57 11.82
C ASP A 259 3.29 -16.27 12.45
N LYS A 260 2.98 -17.51 12.05
CA LYS A 260 1.92 -18.32 12.66
C LYS A 260 2.44 -19.04 13.90
N VAL A 261 3.64 -19.64 13.80
CA VAL A 261 4.30 -20.35 14.91
C VAL A 261 4.62 -19.41 16.07
N GLY A 262 5.02 -18.16 15.77
CA GLY A 262 5.25 -17.13 16.78
C GLY A 262 4.00 -16.71 17.55
N GLY A 263 2.81 -17.01 17.01
CA GLY A 263 1.52 -16.76 17.65
C GLY A 263 0.80 -15.51 17.15
N LYS A 264 -0.32 -15.19 17.82
CA LYS A 264 -1.12 -14.00 17.47
C LYS A 264 -0.28 -12.74 17.60
N TYR A 265 -0.39 -11.85 16.62
CA TYR A 265 0.32 -10.57 16.59
C TYR A 265 1.85 -10.66 16.42
N SER A 266 2.37 -11.77 15.89
CA SER A 266 3.76 -11.88 15.42
C SER A 266 4.02 -11.09 14.14
N PHE A 267 3.05 -11.05 13.23
CA PHE A 267 3.07 -10.19 12.04
C PHE A 267 2.01 -9.10 12.18
N THR A 268 2.44 -7.84 12.38
CA THR A 268 1.54 -6.72 12.74
C THR A 268 1.56 -5.56 11.76
N THR A 269 2.06 -5.79 10.55
CA THR A 269 2.18 -4.74 9.52
C THR A 269 0.84 -4.07 9.19
N PHE A 270 -0.26 -4.82 9.20
CA PHE A 270 -1.61 -4.31 8.97
C PHE A 270 -2.39 -4.02 10.27
N GLY A 271 -1.71 -3.98 11.41
CA GLY A 271 -2.32 -3.85 12.73
C GLY A 271 -3.07 -5.11 13.17
N GLY A 272 -4.09 -4.94 14.01
CA GLY A 272 -4.88 -6.04 14.55
C GLY A 272 -6.11 -5.57 15.33
N GLY A 273 -7.00 -6.52 15.64
CA GLY A 273 -8.23 -6.25 16.38
C GLY A 273 -9.21 -5.36 15.61
N ARG A 274 -9.93 -4.48 16.34
CA ARG A 274 -10.99 -3.63 15.76
C ARG A 274 -10.51 -2.61 14.71
N HIS A 275 -9.23 -2.25 14.77
CA HIS A 275 -8.61 -1.28 13.86
C HIS A 275 -7.62 -1.96 12.90
N VAL A 276 -7.80 -3.26 12.62
CA VAL A 276 -7.06 -3.94 11.55
C VAL A 276 -7.34 -3.27 10.21
N CYS A 277 -6.32 -3.19 9.35
CA CYS A 277 -6.44 -2.56 8.04
C CYS A 277 -7.54 -3.24 7.19
N SER A 278 -8.60 -2.50 6.88
CA SER A 278 -9.67 -2.96 5.98
C SER A 278 -9.21 -3.10 4.53
N GLY A 279 -8.11 -2.45 4.15
CA GLY A 279 -7.52 -2.48 2.82
C GLY A 279 -6.51 -3.61 2.59
N MET A 280 -6.28 -4.51 3.54
CA MET A 280 -5.23 -5.55 3.45
C MET A 280 -5.34 -6.38 2.15
N ALA A 281 -6.53 -6.93 1.87
CA ALA A 281 -6.75 -7.75 0.68
C ALA A 281 -6.54 -6.97 -0.62
N LEU A 282 -6.99 -5.70 -0.64
CA LEU A 282 -6.81 -4.80 -1.77
C LEU A 282 -5.33 -4.47 -1.99
N ALA A 283 -4.57 -4.20 -0.93
CA ALA A 283 -3.14 -3.90 -1.02
C ALA A 283 -2.37 -5.07 -1.63
N TYR A 284 -2.57 -6.31 -1.13
CA TYR A 284 -1.95 -7.48 -1.73
C TYR A 284 -2.35 -7.67 -3.19
N LEU A 285 -3.64 -7.50 -3.52
CA LEU A 285 -4.12 -7.63 -4.89
C LEU A 285 -3.46 -6.60 -5.82
N GLN A 286 -3.43 -5.32 -5.44
CA GLN A 286 -2.80 -4.26 -6.23
C GLN A 286 -1.33 -4.55 -6.51
N ILE A 287 -0.57 -4.90 -5.47
CA ILE A 287 0.87 -5.18 -5.59
C ILE A 287 1.10 -6.43 -6.45
N LYS A 288 0.30 -7.49 -6.25
CA LYS A 288 0.36 -8.71 -7.08
C LYS A 288 0.04 -8.43 -8.54
N VAL A 289 -1.01 -7.66 -8.83
CA VAL A 289 -1.38 -7.28 -10.21
C VAL A 289 -0.24 -6.55 -10.90
N ILE A 290 0.40 -5.60 -10.19
CA ILE A 290 1.51 -4.83 -10.74
C ILE A 290 2.71 -5.72 -11.02
N TRP A 291 3.19 -6.46 -10.02
CA TRP A 291 4.38 -7.30 -10.17
C TRP A 291 4.14 -8.50 -11.10
N SER A 292 2.96 -9.10 -11.09
CA SER A 292 2.58 -10.13 -12.07
C SER A 292 2.68 -9.58 -13.50
N HIS A 293 2.17 -8.38 -13.76
CA HIS A 293 2.27 -7.77 -15.08
C HIS A 293 3.73 -7.49 -15.46
N LEU A 294 4.49 -6.87 -14.56
CA LEU A 294 5.89 -6.53 -14.79
C LEU A 294 6.74 -7.78 -15.07
N LEU A 295 6.66 -8.81 -14.21
CA LEU A 295 7.41 -10.05 -14.36
C LEU A 295 7.06 -10.80 -15.65
N ARG A 296 5.80 -10.75 -16.10
CA ARG A 296 5.39 -11.43 -17.34
C ARG A 296 5.84 -10.73 -18.62
N ASN A 297 5.93 -9.40 -18.58
CA ASN A 297 6.13 -8.59 -19.78
C ASN A 297 7.56 -8.01 -19.89
N PHE A 298 8.34 -8.06 -18.82
CA PHE A 298 9.67 -7.47 -18.77
C PHE A 298 10.68 -8.36 -18.04
N GLU A 299 11.88 -8.47 -18.60
CA GLU A 299 13.07 -8.82 -17.83
C GLU A 299 13.58 -7.54 -17.17
N LEU A 300 13.70 -7.57 -15.84
CA LEU A 300 14.02 -6.39 -15.03
C LEU A 300 15.33 -6.62 -14.29
N LYS A 301 16.17 -5.58 -14.21
CA LYS A 301 17.40 -5.59 -13.41
C LYS A 301 17.50 -4.31 -12.61
N LEU A 302 17.80 -4.42 -11.31
CA LEU A 302 18.13 -3.27 -10.49
C LEU A 302 19.53 -2.79 -10.87
N ILE A 303 19.65 -1.53 -11.30
CA ILE A 303 20.93 -0.95 -11.74
C ILE A 303 21.44 0.13 -10.79
N SER A 304 20.57 0.71 -9.96
CA SER A 304 21.00 1.56 -8.84
C SER A 304 21.46 0.69 -7.66
N PRO A 305 22.26 1.25 -6.73
CA PRO A 305 22.48 0.61 -5.43
C PRO A 305 21.16 0.29 -4.72
N PHE A 306 21.19 -0.70 -3.82
CA PHE A 306 20.03 -1.02 -3.00
C PHE A 306 19.55 0.22 -2.22
N PRO A 307 18.26 0.58 -2.28
CA PRO A 307 17.78 1.83 -1.70
C PRO A 307 17.89 1.85 -0.18
N LYS A 308 18.22 3.02 0.37
CA LYS A 308 18.20 3.29 1.82
C LYS A 308 16.82 3.80 2.24
N VAL A 309 16.49 3.71 3.52
CA VAL A 309 15.26 4.31 4.08
C VAL A 309 15.40 5.84 4.14
N ASP A 310 14.34 6.56 3.77
CA ASP A 310 14.23 8.01 3.97
C ASP A 310 13.83 8.32 5.41
N VAL A 311 14.81 8.74 6.21
CA VAL A 311 14.62 9.09 7.64
C VAL A 311 13.92 10.43 7.87
N SER A 312 13.66 11.21 6.82
CA SER A 312 12.92 12.49 6.94
C SER A 312 11.40 12.32 6.95
N LYS A 313 10.93 11.13 6.54
CA LYS A 313 9.52 10.75 6.45
C LYS A 313 9.12 9.89 7.66
N VAL A 314 7.84 9.91 8.01
CA VAL A 314 7.31 9.05 9.08
C VAL A 314 7.26 7.57 8.65
N GLY A 315 7.06 7.31 7.35
CA GLY A 315 7.07 5.96 6.78
C GLY A 315 8.47 5.48 6.37
N GLN A 316 8.66 4.16 6.23
CA GLN A 316 9.89 3.59 5.65
C GLN A 316 9.82 3.63 4.13
N GLU A 317 10.00 4.80 3.54
CA GLU A 317 10.06 4.93 2.08
C GLU A 317 11.50 4.75 1.56
N PRO A 318 11.68 4.24 0.33
CA PRO A 318 12.96 4.29 -0.37
C PRO A 318 13.40 5.74 -0.62
N LYS A 319 14.64 6.06 -0.20
CA LYS A 319 15.28 7.34 -0.41
C LYS A 319 15.81 7.47 -1.83
N GLY A 320 15.50 8.59 -2.49
CA GLY A 320 15.98 8.89 -3.84
C GLY A 320 15.28 8.04 -4.91
N LYS A 321 15.95 7.89 -6.05
CA LYS A 321 15.47 7.12 -7.21
C LYS A 321 15.84 5.65 -7.08
N VAL A 322 15.00 4.77 -7.63
CA VAL A 322 15.27 3.33 -7.70
C VAL A 322 15.35 2.95 -9.18
N MET A 323 16.56 2.97 -9.73
CA MET A 323 16.74 2.81 -11.18
C MET A 323 16.76 1.33 -11.55
N ILE A 324 15.93 0.97 -12.53
CA ILE A 324 15.91 -0.36 -13.14
C ILE A 324 16.16 -0.27 -14.64
N SER A 325 16.80 -1.28 -15.21
CA SER A 325 16.73 -1.52 -16.65
C SER A 325 15.66 -2.56 -16.95
N TYR A 326 15.03 -2.44 -18.11
CA TYR A 326 14.03 -3.38 -18.59
C TYR A 326 14.29 -3.79 -20.04
N ASN A 327 14.00 -5.05 -20.35
CA ASN A 327 13.83 -5.55 -21.71
C ASN A 327 12.44 -6.19 -21.82
N ARG A 328 11.66 -5.79 -22.81
CA ARG A 328 10.32 -6.32 -23.04
C ARG A 328 10.42 -7.77 -23.52
N ARG A 329 9.78 -8.67 -22.77
CA ARG A 329 9.61 -10.08 -23.13
C ARG A 329 8.12 -10.38 -23.28
N GLN A 330 7.76 -11.25 -24.21
CA GLN A 330 6.49 -11.94 -24.14
C GLN A 330 6.77 -13.32 -23.57
N LEU A 331 6.33 -13.60 -22.33
CA LEU A 331 6.19 -14.98 -21.90
C LEU A 331 5.10 -15.61 -22.78
N GLN A 332 5.51 -16.32 -23.84
CA GLN A 332 4.59 -17.03 -24.71
C GLN A 332 4.00 -18.23 -23.97
N CYS A 333 2.72 -18.52 -24.20
CA CYS A 333 2.16 -19.82 -23.87
C CYS A 333 2.86 -20.84 -24.77
N TYR A 334 3.55 -21.82 -24.20
CA TYR A 334 3.92 -23.03 -24.94
C TYR A 334 2.74 -23.99 -24.95
#